data_AF-A0A0J7XSC6-F1
#
_entry.id   AF-A0A0J7XSC6-F1
#
_cell.length_a   1.000
_cell.length_b   1.000
_cell.length_c   1.000
_cell.angle_alpha   90.00
_cell.angle_beta   90.00
_cell.angle_gamma   90.00
#
_symmetry.space_group_name_H-M   'P 1'
#
loop_
_entity.id
_entity.type
_entity.pdbx_description
1 polymer ?
#
loop_
_entity_poly.entity_id
_entity_poly.type
_entity_poly.pdbx_seq_one_letter_code
_entity_poly.pdbx_strand_id
1 'polypeptide(L)'
;MSPFKRSGIWKDVSPTGMVGDFVEVWKQAGAHRWRIAAVSAACTFGVFYLMTTQEGKAPHLPPKVTYISVFKAHRTDAQIMESNLANQKNKEAWAREMARRDKDVREMYKTIGRMSGIDVDKIAREADAEDAARDKAERERIEATLKRSGIANPKLSPEPAGQ
;
A
#
# COMPACT_ATOMS: atom_id res chain seq x y z
N MET A 1 -29.54 -14.99 -1.84
CA MET A 1 -28.96 -14.91 -3.19
C MET A 1 -27.45 -15.06 -3.08
N SER A 2 -26.86 -16.06 -3.75
CA SER A 2 -25.43 -16.35 -3.64
C SER A 2 -24.62 -15.32 -4.45
N PRO A 3 -23.60 -14.66 -3.87
CA PRO A 3 -22.88 -13.54 -4.51
C PRO A 3 -21.91 -13.93 -5.63
N PHE A 4 -21.85 -15.21 -6.03
CA PHE A 4 -20.92 -15.69 -7.05
C PHE A 4 -21.65 -16.18 -8.30
N LYS A 5 -21.34 -15.58 -9.46
CA LYS A 5 -21.73 -16.12 -10.78
C LYS A 5 -21.05 -17.49 -10.94
N ARG A 6 -21.85 -18.56 -10.93
CA ARG A 6 -21.39 -19.91 -11.24
C ARG A 6 -21.15 -20.03 -12.75
N SER A 7 -19.92 -19.79 -13.22
CA SER A 7 -19.52 -19.99 -14.62
C SER A 7 -18.28 -20.85 -14.73
N GLY A 8 -18.20 -21.64 -15.81
CA GLY A 8 -17.09 -22.58 -16.05
C GLY A 8 -17.19 -23.83 -15.17
N ILE A 9 -16.05 -24.33 -14.69
CA ILE A 9 -15.94 -25.56 -13.87
C ILE A 9 -16.73 -25.48 -12.54
N TRP A 10 -17.07 -24.27 -12.10
CA TRP A 10 -17.82 -23.99 -10.87
C TRP A 10 -19.34 -24.07 -11.03
N LYS A 11 -19.84 -24.36 -12.24
CA LYS A 11 -21.27 -24.52 -12.50
C LYS A 11 -21.85 -25.77 -11.82
N ASP A 12 -21.07 -26.84 -11.82
CA ASP A 12 -21.47 -28.15 -11.30
C ASP A 12 -20.88 -28.46 -9.91
N VAL A 13 -19.98 -27.62 -9.42
CA VAL A 13 -19.39 -27.76 -8.09
C VAL A 13 -20.37 -27.19 -7.05
N SER A 14 -20.91 -28.08 -6.22
CA SER A 14 -21.70 -27.70 -5.05
C SER A 14 -20.85 -27.87 -3.77
N PRO A 15 -20.48 -26.76 -3.09
CA PRO A 15 -19.69 -26.84 -1.85
C PRO A 15 -20.40 -27.67 -0.76
N THR A 16 -21.72 -27.59 -0.71
CA THR A 16 -22.56 -28.37 0.20
C THR A 16 -22.59 -29.86 -0.16
N GLY A 17 -22.56 -30.22 -1.45
CA GLY A 17 -22.51 -31.61 -1.90
C GLY A 17 -21.16 -32.27 -1.59
N MET A 18 -20.05 -31.54 -1.80
CA MET A 18 -18.71 -32.02 -1.43
C MET A 18 -18.60 -32.41 0.05
N VAL A 19 -19.17 -31.61 0.95
CA VAL A 19 -19.17 -31.91 2.39
C VAL A 19 -20.05 -33.12 2.69
N GLY A 20 -21.20 -33.26 2.00
CA GLY A 20 -22.07 -34.42 2.10
C GLY A 20 -21.37 -35.72 1.72
N ASP A 21 -20.73 -35.74 0.54
CA ASP A 21 -19.98 -36.89 0.04
C ASP A 21 -18.84 -37.27 0.99
N PHE A 22 -18.12 -36.29 1.54
CA PHE A 22 -17.06 -36.54 2.53
C PHE A 22 -17.61 -37.19 3.81
N VAL A 23 -18.75 -36.71 4.32
CA VAL A 23 -19.39 -37.27 5.51
C VAL A 23 -19.85 -38.71 5.26
N GLU A 24 -20.36 -39.00 4.06
CA GLU A 24 -20.77 -40.35 3.67
C GLU A 24 -19.58 -41.31 3.60
N VAL A 25 -18.50 -40.93 2.92
CA VAL A 25 -17.26 -41.72 2.87
C VAL A 25 -16.67 -41.91 4.28
N TRP A 26 -16.71 -40.89 5.12
CA TRP A 26 -16.23 -40.96 6.50
C TRP A 26 -17.03 -41.97 7.36
N LYS A 27 -18.34 -42.07 7.13
CA LYS A 27 -19.19 -43.08 7.77
C LYS A 27 -18.87 -44.49 7.24
N GLN A 28 -18.63 -44.63 5.94
CA GLN A 28 -18.31 -45.90 5.29
C GLN A 28 -16.93 -46.45 5.65
N ALA A 29 -15.97 -45.60 6.04
CA ALA A 29 -14.60 -45.98 6.41
C ALA A 29 -14.47 -46.90 7.66
N GLY A 30 -15.57 -47.22 8.33
CA GLY A 30 -15.62 -48.25 9.37
C GLY A 30 -14.82 -47.91 10.65
N ALA A 31 -14.48 -48.94 11.42
CA ALA A 31 -13.85 -48.79 12.75
C ALA A 31 -12.43 -48.21 12.70
N HIS A 32 -11.73 -48.32 11.57
CA HIS A 32 -10.35 -47.86 11.43
C HIS A 32 -10.20 -46.45 10.84
N ARG A 33 -11.31 -45.72 10.63
CA ARG A 33 -11.31 -44.35 10.07
C ARG A 33 -10.30 -43.41 10.73
N TRP A 34 -10.17 -43.47 12.06
CA TRP A 34 -9.22 -42.64 12.81
C TRP A 34 -7.76 -43.04 12.60
N ARG A 35 -7.48 -44.33 12.39
CA ARG A 35 -6.11 -44.82 12.10
C ARG A 35 -5.67 -44.38 10.71
N ILE A 36 -6.55 -44.52 9.73
CA ILE A 36 -6.31 -44.08 8.34
C ILE A 36 -6.16 -42.55 8.29
N ALA A 37 -7.02 -41.82 8.99
CA ALA A 37 -6.92 -40.36 9.12
C ALA A 37 -5.60 -39.92 9.78
N ALA A 38 -5.18 -40.61 10.85
CA ALA A 38 -3.92 -40.28 11.53
C ALA A 38 -2.70 -40.55 10.63
N VAL A 39 -2.67 -41.68 9.91
CA VAL A 39 -1.56 -42.03 9.00
C VAL A 39 -1.50 -41.06 7.82
N SER A 40 -2.63 -40.77 7.18
CA SER A 40 -2.69 -39.81 6.08
C SER A 40 -2.26 -38.40 6.52
N ALA A 41 -2.76 -37.94 7.67
CA ALA A 41 -2.32 -36.68 8.27
C ALA A 41 -0.81 -36.70 8.55
N ALA A 42 -0.26 -37.76 9.14
CA ALA A 42 1.16 -37.87 9.43
C ALA A 42 2.02 -37.80 8.15
N CYS A 43 1.60 -38.43 7.06
CA CYS A 43 2.28 -38.31 5.77
C CYS A 43 2.27 -36.86 5.25
N THR A 44 1.11 -36.20 5.28
CA THR A 44 0.98 -34.80 4.81
C THR A 44 1.81 -33.86 5.69
N PHE A 45 1.64 -33.91 7.01
CA PHE A 45 2.39 -33.07 7.94
C PHE A 45 3.89 -33.35 7.90
N GLY A 46 4.32 -34.61 7.69
CA GLY A 46 5.73 -34.95 7.54
C GLY A 46 6.39 -34.25 6.35
N VAL A 47 5.72 -34.21 5.20
CA VAL A 47 6.21 -33.49 4.01
C VAL A 47 6.31 -32.00 4.28
N PHE A 48 5.24 -31.38 4.82
CA PHE A 48 5.25 -29.95 5.13
C PHE A 48 6.29 -29.60 6.18
N TYR A 49 6.44 -30.41 7.23
CA TYR A 49 7.45 -30.24 8.25
C TYR A 49 8.84 -30.22 7.62
N LEU A 50 9.17 -31.20 6.78
CA LEU A 50 10.46 -31.23 6.07
C LEU A 50 10.66 -29.99 5.19
N MET A 51 9.62 -29.54 4.48
CA MET A 51 9.69 -28.30 3.70
C MET A 51 9.93 -27.07 4.58
N THR A 52 9.32 -26.97 5.77
CA THR A 52 9.56 -25.85 6.68
C THR A 52 10.98 -25.80 7.23
N THR A 53 11.66 -26.96 7.33
CA THR A 53 13.06 -27.02 7.77
C THR A 53 14.05 -26.65 6.67
N GLN A 54 13.62 -26.56 5.42
CA GLN A 54 14.47 -26.19 4.30
C GLN A 54 14.53 -24.66 4.17
N GLU A 55 15.65 -24.08 4.59
CA GLU A 55 15.95 -22.68 4.29
C GLU A 55 16.41 -22.54 2.85
N GLY A 56 15.49 -22.18 1.95
CA GLY A 56 15.84 -21.67 0.64
C GLY A 56 16.40 -20.26 0.78
N LYS A 57 17.73 -20.09 0.76
CA LYS A 57 18.32 -18.75 0.62
C LYS A 57 17.91 -18.21 -0.75
N ALA A 58 17.13 -17.14 -0.74
CA ALA A 58 16.84 -16.41 -1.97
C ALA A 58 18.17 -16.05 -2.65
N PRO A 59 18.24 -16.05 -4.00
CA PRO A 59 19.38 -15.52 -4.71
C PRO A 59 19.74 -14.15 -4.13
N HIS A 60 21.04 -13.87 -3.99
CA HIS A 60 21.50 -12.57 -3.52
C HIS A 60 20.82 -11.47 -4.33
N LEU A 61 20.25 -10.46 -3.65
CA LEU A 61 19.64 -9.33 -4.34
C LEU A 61 20.69 -8.71 -5.28
N PRO A 62 20.32 -8.41 -6.53
CA PRO A 62 21.24 -7.74 -7.43
C PRO A 62 21.70 -6.42 -6.80
N PRO A 63 22.95 -5.99 -7.08
CA PRO A 63 23.48 -4.75 -6.52
C PRO A 63 22.58 -3.57 -6.90
N LYS A 64 22.34 -2.66 -5.96
CA LYS A 64 21.62 -1.42 -6.22
C LYS A 64 22.52 -0.49 -7.04
N VAL A 65 22.21 -0.33 -8.33
CA VAL A 65 22.92 0.62 -9.19
C VAL A 65 22.25 1.99 -9.07
N THR A 66 22.90 2.91 -8.34
CA THR A 66 22.47 4.32 -8.30
C THR A 66 23.14 5.07 -9.45
N TYR A 67 22.36 5.39 -10.49
CA TYR A 67 22.84 6.25 -11.56
C TYR A 67 22.87 7.70 -11.08
N ILE A 68 24.08 8.25 -10.95
CA ILE A 68 24.26 9.69 -10.74
C ILE A 68 24.45 10.32 -12.12
N SER A 69 23.42 11.00 -12.61
CA SER A 69 23.53 11.75 -13.87
C SER A 69 24.47 12.93 -13.68
N VAL A 70 25.65 12.86 -14.29
CA VAL A 70 26.61 13.97 -14.26
C VAL A 70 26.40 14.85 -15.47
N PHE A 71 26.40 16.15 -15.22
CA PHE A 71 26.29 17.17 -16.23
C PHE A 71 27.62 17.39 -16.95
N LYS A 72 27.59 17.65 -18.28
CA LYS A 72 28.82 17.99 -19.03
C LYS A 72 29.45 19.28 -18.49
N ALA A 73 30.78 19.29 -18.38
CA ALA A 73 31.56 20.39 -17.79
C ALA A 73 31.53 21.71 -18.59
N HIS A 74 31.22 21.66 -19.90
CA HIS A 74 31.23 22.83 -20.80
C HIS A 74 29.90 23.02 -21.53
N ARG A 75 28.78 22.98 -20.79
CA ARG A 75 27.46 23.29 -21.36
C ARG A 75 27.28 24.79 -21.47
N THR A 76 26.69 25.24 -22.58
CA THR A 76 26.33 26.66 -22.76
C THR A 76 25.05 26.97 -21.98
N ASP A 77 24.85 28.24 -21.63
CA ASP A 77 23.65 28.70 -20.90
C ASP A 77 22.35 28.33 -21.63
N ALA A 78 22.34 28.38 -22.97
CA ALA A 78 21.21 27.95 -23.78
C ALA A 78 20.88 26.46 -23.59
N GLN A 79 21.90 25.59 -23.56
CA GLN A 79 21.72 24.15 -23.30
C GLN A 79 21.28 23.87 -21.86
N ILE A 80 21.69 24.69 -20.89
CA ILE A 80 21.25 24.58 -19.50
C ILE A 80 19.76 24.93 -19.40
N MET A 81 19.34 26.03 -20.01
CA MET A 81 17.95 26.47 -20.02
C MET A 81 17.03 25.45 -20.67
N GLU A 82 17.42 24.91 -21.84
CA GLU A 82 16.66 23.86 -22.53
C GLU A 82 16.53 22.59 -21.67
N SER A 83 17.65 22.12 -21.10
CA SER A 83 17.66 20.95 -20.21
C SER A 83 16.79 21.16 -18.97
N ASN A 84 16.79 22.35 -18.39
CA ASN A 84 15.96 22.68 -17.23
C ASN A 84 14.48 22.69 -17.60
N LEU A 85 14.12 23.33 -18.72
CA LEU A 85 12.72 23.39 -19.17
C LEU A 85 12.16 21.98 -19.45
N ALA A 86 12.94 21.14 -20.13
CA ALA A 86 12.59 19.75 -20.37
C ALA A 86 12.41 18.97 -19.05
N ASN A 87 13.32 19.17 -18.10
CA ASN A 87 13.22 18.53 -16.79
C ASN A 87 12.00 19.01 -15.99
N GLN A 88 11.64 20.29 -16.04
CA GLN A 88 10.44 20.79 -15.36
C GLN A 88 9.17 20.25 -15.97
N LYS A 89 9.08 20.19 -17.31
CA LYS A 89 7.94 19.57 -18.00
C LYS A 89 7.77 18.11 -17.58
N ASN A 90 8.86 17.36 -17.49
CA ASN A 90 8.83 15.98 -17.00
C ASN A 90 8.37 15.94 -15.54
N LYS A 91 9.01 16.72 -14.64
CA LYS A 91 8.67 16.76 -13.22
C LYS A 91 7.19 17.07 -13.00
N GLU A 92 6.64 18.04 -13.74
CA GLU A 92 5.22 18.39 -13.70
C GLU A 92 4.32 17.26 -14.22
N ALA A 93 4.69 16.59 -15.31
CA ALA A 93 3.94 15.46 -15.83
C ALA A 93 3.88 14.30 -14.82
N TRP A 94 5.02 13.97 -14.22
CA TRP A 94 5.12 12.95 -13.16
C TRP A 94 4.32 13.36 -11.92
N ALA A 95 4.38 14.62 -11.49
CA ALA A 95 3.60 15.11 -10.36
C ALA A 95 2.09 15.02 -10.62
N ARG A 96 1.64 15.35 -11.84
CA ARG A 96 0.23 15.19 -12.24
C ARG A 96 -0.22 13.72 -12.21
N GLU A 97 0.62 12.81 -12.73
CA GLU A 97 0.32 11.38 -12.73
C GLU A 97 0.24 10.82 -11.31
N MET A 98 1.20 11.17 -10.45
CA MET A 98 1.23 10.76 -9.05
C MET A 98 0.02 11.30 -8.29
N ALA A 99 -0.37 12.56 -8.51
CA ALA A 99 -1.56 13.14 -7.91
C ALA A 99 -2.84 12.42 -8.34
N ARG A 100 -2.92 11.97 -9.61
CA ARG A 100 -4.05 11.15 -10.07
C ARG A 100 -4.07 9.80 -9.35
N ARG A 101 -2.93 9.09 -9.33
CA ARG A 101 -2.81 7.78 -8.67
C ARG A 101 -3.13 7.85 -7.18
N ASP A 102 -2.64 8.87 -6.48
CA ASP A 102 -2.92 9.06 -5.06
C ASP A 102 -4.41 9.31 -4.79
N LYS A 103 -5.09 10.08 -5.66
CA LYS A 103 -6.55 10.24 -5.60
C LYS A 103 -7.28 8.92 -5.80
N ASP A 104 -6.89 8.14 -6.80
CA ASP A 104 -7.52 6.85 -7.11
C ASP A 104 -7.36 5.86 -5.95
N VAL A 105 -6.15 5.78 -5.37
CA VAL A 105 -5.84 4.95 -4.22
C VAL A 105 -6.67 5.37 -3.01
N ARG A 106 -6.71 6.67 -2.69
CA ARG A 106 -7.54 7.20 -1.60
C ARG A 106 -9.01 6.83 -1.79
N GLU A 107 -9.58 7.06 -2.97
CA GLU A 107 -11.00 6.79 -3.21
C GLU A 107 -11.33 5.29 -3.13
N MET A 108 -10.43 4.43 -3.60
CA MET A 108 -10.55 2.99 -3.46
C MET A 108 -10.61 2.57 -1.99
N TYR A 109 -9.69 3.07 -1.16
CA TYR A 109 -9.69 2.77 0.28
C TYR A 109 -10.91 3.35 1.01
N LYS A 110 -11.35 4.56 0.65
CA LYS A 110 -12.59 5.13 1.18
C LYS A 110 -13.80 4.26 0.85
N THR A 111 -13.84 3.72 -0.36
CA THR A 111 -14.93 2.84 -0.81
C THR A 111 -14.94 1.51 -0.05
N ILE A 112 -13.77 0.88 0.12
CA ILE A 112 -13.64 -0.35 0.93
C ILE A 112 -14.05 -0.08 2.38
N GLY A 113 -13.61 1.04 2.96
CA GLY A 113 -13.98 1.45 4.32
C GLY A 113 -15.50 1.60 4.50
N ARG A 114 -16.16 2.31 3.57
CA ARG A 114 -17.62 2.45 3.56
C ARG A 114 -18.34 1.10 3.47
N MET A 115 -17.87 0.19 2.60
CA MET A 115 -18.43 -1.16 2.46
C MET A 115 -18.22 -2.02 3.71
N SER A 116 -17.11 -1.83 4.42
CA SER A 116 -16.80 -2.52 5.68
C SER A 116 -17.55 -1.95 6.89
N GLY A 117 -18.39 -0.92 6.72
CA GLY A 117 -19.14 -0.26 7.79
C GLY A 117 -18.33 0.76 8.60
N ILE A 118 -17.20 1.22 8.09
CA ILE A 118 -16.37 2.27 8.72
C ILE A 118 -16.89 3.65 8.28
N ASP A 119 -17.03 4.58 9.23
CA ASP A 119 -17.37 5.99 8.94
C ASP A 119 -16.13 6.77 8.50
N VAL A 120 -15.86 6.69 7.20
CA VAL A 120 -14.70 7.31 6.56
C VAL A 120 -14.75 8.84 6.58
N ASP A 121 -15.95 9.43 6.54
CA ASP A 121 -16.14 10.88 6.51
C ASP A 121 -15.92 11.52 7.89
N LYS A 122 -16.26 10.80 8.95
CA LYS A 122 -15.85 11.18 10.31
C LYS A 122 -14.33 11.12 10.48
N ILE A 123 -13.69 10.03 10.06
CA ILE A 123 -12.23 9.87 10.14
C ILE A 123 -11.51 10.97 9.35
N ALA A 124 -11.99 11.30 8.14
CA ALA A 124 -11.39 12.36 7.34
C ALA A 124 -11.46 13.74 8.03
N ARG A 125 -12.60 14.08 8.64
CA ARG A 125 -12.77 15.35 9.37
C ARG A 125 -11.89 15.44 10.61
N GLU A 126 -11.76 14.34 11.35
CA GLU A 126 -10.88 14.27 12.52
C GLU A 126 -9.42 14.41 12.11
N ALA A 127 -9.00 13.73 11.03
CA ALA A 127 -7.66 13.86 10.46
C ALA A 127 -7.34 15.29 9.98
N ASP A 128 -8.27 15.95 9.27
CA ASP A 128 -8.10 17.32 8.81
C ASP A 128 -7.94 18.31 9.99
N ALA A 129 -8.68 18.10 11.08
CA ALA A 129 -8.60 18.91 12.29
C ALA A 129 -7.26 18.71 13.03
N GLU A 130 -6.80 17.46 13.13
CA GLU A 130 -5.50 17.13 13.74
C GLU A 130 -4.33 17.65 12.90
N ASP A 131 -4.41 17.54 11.57
CA ASP A 131 -3.41 18.05 10.63
C ASP A 131 -3.33 19.58 10.72
N ALA A 132 -4.46 20.29 10.74
CA ALA A 132 -4.48 21.75 10.90
C ALA A 132 -3.89 22.20 12.25
N ALA A 133 -4.16 21.47 13.33
CA ALA A 133 -3.58 21.75 14.64
C ALA A 133 -2.07 21.50 14.66
N ARG A 134 -1.60 20.43 14.02
CA ARG A 134 -0.18 20.10 13.89
C ARG A 134 0.57 21.15 13.05
N ASP A 135 0.02 21.53 11.90
CA ASP A 135 0.60 22.55 11.02
C ASP A 135 0.71 23.90 11.73
N LYS A 136 -0.31 24.28 12.51
CA LYS A 136 -0.26 25.50 13.34
C LYS A 136 0.85 25.42 14.37
N ALA A 137 0.94 24.31 15.12
CA ALA A 137 1.98 24.12 16.12
C ALA A 137 3.40 24.09 15.50
N GLU A 138 3.56 23.52 14.30
CA GLU A 138 4.82 23.52 13.57
C GLU A 138 5.20 24.93 13.11
N ARG A 139 4.26 25.71 12.58
CA ARG A 139 4.47 27.13 12.23
C ARG A 139 4.91 27.94 13.44
N GLU A 140 4.22 27.80 14.57
CA GLU A 140 4.58 28.49 15.82
C GLU A 140 5.98 28.11 16.31
N ARG A 141 6.38 26.83 16.19
CA ARG A 141 7.74 26.38 16.50
C ARG A 141 8.80 26.95 15.55
N ILE A 142 8.50 26.99 14.25
CA ILE A 142 9.38 27.57 13.25
C ILE A 142 9.56 29.07 13.52
N GLU A 143 8.47 29.80 13.77
CA GLU A 143 8.50 31.22 14.10
C GLU A 143 9.27 31.51 15.39
N ALA A 144 9.07 30.72 16.45
CA ALA A 144 9.84 30.85 17.69
C ALA A 144 11.34 30.59 17.47
N THR A 145 11.67 29.61 16.62
CA THR A 145 13.05 29.28 16.27
C THR A 145 13.70 30.41 15.46
N LEU A 146 12.98 30.99 14.50
CA LEU A 146 13.43 32.13 13.69
C LEU A 146 13.62 33.41 14.53
N LYS A 147 12.70 33.69 15.46
CA LYS A 147 12.83 34.81 16.41
C LYS A 147 14.06 34.63 17.31
N ARG A 148 14.32 33.41 17.78
CA ARG A 148 15.50 33.10 18.60
C ARG A 148 16.82 33.19 17.82
N SER A 149 16.82 32.89 16.52
CA SER A 149 18.03 32.95 15.69
C SER A 149 18.31 34.33 15.08
N GLY A 150 17.47 35.35 15.34
CA GLY A 150 17.68 36.72 14.86
C GLY A 150 17.45 36.92 13.36
N ILE A 151 16.88 35.93 12.66
CA ILE A 151 16.58 35.99 11.23
C ILE A 151 15.09 36.37 11.07
N ALA A 152 14.79 37.66 11.07
CA ALA A 152 13.45 38.14 10.72
C ALA A 152 13.30 38.13 9.19
N ASN A 153 12.70 37.09 8.62
CA ASN A 153 12.36 37.05 7.19
C ASN A 153 10.89 37.48 6.98
N PRO A 154 10.62 38.69 6.43
CA PRO A 154 9.27 39.24 6.29
C PRO A 154 8.37 38.50 5.28
N LYS A 155 8.89 37.55 4.49
CA LYS A 155 8.09 36.76 3.54
C LYS A 155 7.35 35.57 4.13
N LEU A 156 7.62 35.20 5.40
CA LEU A 156 6.96 34.07 6.08
C LEU A 156 5.89 34.52 7.09
N SER A 157 5.78 35.82 7.35
CA SER A 157 4.71 36.42 8.16
C SER A 157 4.04 37.53 7.36
N PRO A 158 3.12 37.24 6.42
CA PRO A 158 2.20 38.27 6.00
C PRO A 158 1.30 38.55 7.21
N GLU A 159 1.34 39.78 7.73
CA GLU A 159 0.27 40.24 8.60
C GLU A 159 -1.07 40.04 7.88
N PRO A 160 -2.14 39.67 8.60
CA PRO A 160 -3.45 39.56 7.99
C PRO A 160 -3.82 40.93 7.40
N ALA A 161 -3.91 40.99 6.06
CA ALA A 161 -4.41 42.16 5.38
C ALA A 161 -5.84 42.45 5.85
N GLY A 162 -6.05 43.60 6.48
CA GLY A 162 -7.39 44.14 6.74
C GLY A 162 -7.55 44.88 8.06
N GLN A 163 -7.28 46.20 8.03
CA GLN A 163 -8.21 47.24 8.51
C GLN A 163 -8.23 48.36 7.47
#